data_AF-A0A158ECJ8-F1
#
_entry.id   AF-A0A158ECJ8-F1
#
_cell.length_a   1.000
_cell.length_b   1.000
_cell.length_c   1.000
_cell.angle_alpha   90.00
_cell.angle_beta   90.00
_cell.angle_gamma   90.00
#
_symmetry.space_group_name_H-M   'P 1'
#
loop_
_entity.id
_entity.type
_entity.pdbx_description
1 polymer ?
#
loop_
_entity_poly.entity_id
_entity_poly.type
_entity_poly.pdbx_seq_one_letter_code
_entity_poly.pdbx_strand_id
1 'polypeptide(L)'
;MLKKPTRAQQELEMVTLEMLVPKDHLLRKIDAAVDFEFIREKVAHLYCADNGRPALDPVVLFKLLFIGYLFGVRSDDHHRYPRDAGLGA
;
A
#
# COMPACT_ATOMS: atom_id res chain seq x y z
N MET A 1 26.95 21.24 -37.95
CA MET A 1 27.24 21.78 -36.60
C MET A 1 27.37 20.61 -35.63
N LEU A 2 28.53 20.44 -34.98
CA LEU A 2 28.71 19.40 -33.95
C LEU A 2 27.92 19.77 -32.69
N LYS A 3 26.89 18.98 -32.33
CA LYS A 3 26.25 19.08 -31.02
C LYS A 3 27.25 18.61 -29.97
N LYS A 4 27.71 19.52 -29.11
CA LYS A 4 28.52 19.15 -27.94
C LYS A 4 27.68 18.22 -27.05
N PRO A 5 28.25 17.14 -26.52
CA PRO A 5 27.52 16.26 -25.62
C PRO A 5 27.18 17.05 -24.35
N THR A 6 25.90 17.38 -24.18
CA THR A 6 25.40 17.91 -22.91
C THR A 6 25.62 16.82 -21.87
N ARG A 7 26.53 17.03 -20.91
CA ARG A 7 26.58 16.18 -19.72
C ARG A 7 25.17 16.25 -19.12
N ALA A 8 24.49 15.12 -19.03
CA ALA A 8 23.26 15.02 -18.28
C ALA A 8 23.61 15.27 -16.80
N GLN A 9 23.62 16.55 -16.39
CA GLN A 9 23.67 16.92 -14.99
C GLN A 9 22.37 16.42 -14.38
N GLN A 10 22.49 15.49 -13.43
CA GLN A 10 21.35 15.07 -12.63
C GLN A 10 21.00 16.23 -11.70
N GLU A 11 19.85 16.85 -11.93
CA GLU A 11 19.28 17.83 -11.03
C GLU A 11 18.56 17.11 -9.88
N LEU A 12 18.72 17.61 -8.66
CA LEU A 12 17.99 17.12 -7.49
C LEU A 12 16.67 17.86 -7.41
N GLU A 13 15.56 17.12 -7.43
CA GLU A 13 14.22 17.66 -7.20
C GLU A 13 13.71 17.16 -5.85
N MET A 14 13.22 18.08 -5.01
CA MET A 14 12.56 17.72 -3.76
C MET A 14 11.07 17.55 -4.00
N VAL A 15 10.59 16.31 -3.91
CA VAL A 15 9.18 15.95 -4.02
C VAL A 15 8.67 15.38 -2.70
N THR A 16 7.42 15.67 -2.36
CA THR A 16 6.72 15.02 -1.25
C THR A 16 5.86 13.89 -1.78
N LEU A 17 5.53 12.89 -0.94
CA LEU A 17 4.59 11.83 -1.32
C LEU A 17 3.23 12.40 -1.78
N GLU A 18 2.81 13.49 -1.15
CA GLU A 18 1.56 14.19 -1.46
C GLU A 18 1.54 14.73 -2.89
N MET A 19 2.69 15.20 -3.39
CA MET A 19 2.85 15.69 -4.76
C MET A 19 2.84 14.57 -5.80
N LEU A 20 3.20 13.35 -5.40
CA LEU A 20 3.25 12.19 -6.31
C LEU A 20 1.87 11.57 -6.55
N VAL A 21 0.89 11.83 -5.68
CA VAL A 21 -0.48 11.30 -5.81
C VAL A 21 -1.38 12.34 -6.48
N PRO A 22 -1.96 12.06 -7.66
CA PRO A 22 -2.85 12.98 -8.36
C PRO A 22 -3.98 13.53 -7.46
N LYS A 23 -4.33 14.81 -7.62
CA LYS A 23 -5.35 15.46 -6.78
C LYS A 23 -6.74 14.84 -6.94
N ASP A 24 -7.04 14.31 -8.11
CA ASP A 24 -8.31 13.68 -8.48
C ASP A 24 -8.31 12.15 -8.26
N HIS A 25 -7.24 11.61 -7.65
CA HIS A 25 -7.09 10.18 -7.41
C HIS A 25 -8.23 9.63 -6.55
N LEU A 26 -8.71 8.43 -6.90
CA LEU A 26 -9.87 7.78 -6.25
C LEU A 26 -9.71 7.70 -4.72
N LEU A 27 -8.53 7.31 -4.23
CA LEU A 27 -8.31 7.17 -2.78
C LEU A 27 -8.44 8.50 -2.02
N ARG A 28 -8.14 9.65 -2.65
CA ARG A 28 -8.38 10.97 -2.03
C ARG A 28 -9.87 11.24 -1.88
N LYS A 29 -10.67 10.85 -2.88
CA LYS A 29 -12.14 11.00 -2.84
C LYS A 29 -12.77 10.09 -1.78
N ILE A 30 -12.26 8.87 -1.64
CA ILE A 30 -12.71 7.93 -0.63
C ILE A 30 -12.37 8.45 0.78
N ASP A 31 -11.13 8.88 1.01
CA ASP A 31 -10.70 9.40 2.32
C ASP A 31 -11.51 10.64 2.74
N ALA A 32 -11.92 11.48 1.77
CA ALA A 32 -12.81 12.62 2.01
C ALA A 32 -14.29 12.22 2.25
N ALA A 33 -14.72 11.06 1.78
CA ALA A 33 -16.12 10.63 1.82
C ALA A 33 -16.42 9.65 2.97
N VAL A 34 -15.41 8.96 3.50
CA VAL A 34 -15.58 7.90 4.47
C VAL A 34 -14.66 8.16 5.66
N ASP A 35 -15.27 8.45 6.81
CA ASP A 35 -14.59 8.34 8.08
C ASP A 35 -14.46 6.86 8.44
N PHE A 36 -13.24 6.36 8.60
CA PHE A 36 -12.98 4.95 8.92
C PHE A 36 -12.94 4.68 10.42
N GLU A 37 -13.11 5.68 11.28
CA GLU A 37 -13.01 5.52 12.73
C GLU A 37 -14.03 4.52 13.30
N PHE A 38 -15.18 4.36 12.63
CA PHE A 38 -16.19 3.36 12.98
C PHE A 38 -15.63 1.93 13.08
N ILE A 39 -14.52 1.63 12.38
CA ILE A 39 -13.88 0.31 12.43
C ILE A 39 -13.29 0.09 13.82
N ARG A 40 -12.61 1.09 14.41
CA ARG A 40 -12.04 0.97 15.76
C ARG A 40 -13.14 0.64 16.77
N GLU A 41 -14.26 1.36 16.71
CA GLU A 41 -15.41 1.14 17.58
C GLU A 41 -15.96 -0.29 17.45
N LYS A 42 -16.11 -0.79 16.22
CA LYS A 42 -16.67 -2.12 15.96
C LYS A 42 -15.78 -3.26 16.46
N VAL A 43 -14.46 -3.11 16.35
CA VAL A 43 -13.52 -4.21 16.65
C VAL A 43 -12.82 -4.07 17.99
N ALA A 44 -13.04 -2.99 18.74
CA ALA A 44 -12.34 -2.72 20.01
C ALA A 44 -12.35 -3.91 20.97
N HIS A 45 -13.47 -4.62 21.07
CA HIS A 45 -13.65 -5.79 21.94
C HIS A 45 -12.77 -7.01 21.57
N LEU A 46 -12.17 -7.02 20.38
CA LEU A 46 -11.25 -8.06 19.92
C LEU A 46 -9.77 -7.73 20.22
N TYR A 47 -9.50 -6.52 20.71
CA TYR A 47 -8.14 -6.04 20.96
C TYR A 47 -7.92 -5.82 22.46
N CYS A 48 -6.68 -6.01 22.89
CA CYS A 48 -6.22 -5.66 24.23
C CYS A 48 -5.44 -4.35 24.18
N ALA A 49 -5.71 -3.44 25.10
CA ALA A 49 -5.12 -2.10 25.10
C ALA A 49 -3.70 -2.06 25.69
N ASP A 50 -3.37 -2.98 26.60
CA ASP A 50 -2.24 -2.84 27.52
C ASP A 50 -1.44 -4.13 27.72
N ASN A 51 -1.73 -5.19 26.96
CA ASN A 51 -1.03 -6.47 27.09
C ASN A 51 -0.41 -6.95 25.76
N GLY A 52 0.77 -7.54 25.86
CA GLY A 52 1.47 -8.14 24.74
C GLY A 52 2.06 -7.14 23.75
N ARG A 53 2.30 -7.61 22.52
CA ARG A 53 2.80 -6.77 21.42
C ARG A 53 1.62 -5.96 20.86
N PRO A 54 1.74 -4.63 20.71
CA PRO A 54 0.71 -3.82 20.09
C PRO A 54 0.38 -4.36 18.69
N ALA A 55 -0.90 -4.64 18.46
CA ALA A 55 -1.37 -5.03 17.15
C ALA A 55 -1.27 -3.85 16.16
N LEU A 56 -1.24 -4.15 14.86
CA LEU A 56 -1.41 -3.11 13.85
C LEU A 56 -2.78 -2.44 14.06
N ASP A 57 -2.82 -1.12 13.93
CA ASP A 57 -4.05 -0.35 14.02
C ASP A 57 -5.12 -0.95 13.07
N PRO A 58 -6.33 -1.23 13.56
CA PRO A 58 -7.34 -1.93 12.78
C PRO A 58 -7.84 -1.13 11.57
N VAL A 59 -7.83 0.21 11.64
CA VAL A 59 -8.16 1.07 10.50
C VAL A 59 -7.07 0.96 9.44
N VAL A 60 -5.80 0.95 9.83
CA VAL A 60 -4.67 0.75 8.90
C VAL A 60 -4.76 -0.62 8.24
N LEU A 61 -4.98 -1.68 9.02
CA LEU A 61 -5.14 -3.04 8.49
C LEU A 61 -6.27 -3.11 7.46
N PHE A 62 -7.42 -2.53 7.78
CA PHE A 62 -8.55 -2.48 6.86
C PHE A 62 -8.22 -1.68 5.61
N LYS A 63 -7.61 -0.49 5.71
CA LYS A 63 -7.22 0.34 4.57
C LYS A 63 -6.27 -0.41 3.63
N LEU A 64 -5.33 -1.19 4.15
CA LEU A 64 -4.42 -2.01 3.33
C LEU A 64 -5.19 -3.07 2.52
N LEU A 65 -6.09 -3.81 3.16
CA LEU A 65 -6.93 -4.81 2.49
C LEU A 65 -7.88 -4.15 1.47
N PHE A 66 -8.45 -3.01 1.83
CA PHE A 66 -9.39 -2.28 0.99
C PHE A 66 -8.73 -1.72 -0.26
N ILE A 67 -7.52 -1.15 -0.14
CA ILE A 67 -6.71 -0.75 -1.30
C ILE A 67 -6.39 -1.97 -2.17
N GLY A 68 -5.96 -3.08 -1.56
CA GLY A 68 -5.70 -4.31 -2.29
C GLY A 68 -6.91 -4.80 -3.10
N TYR A 69 -8.10 -4.73 -2.49
CA TYR A 69 -9.36 -5.03 -3.16
C TYR A 69 -9.67 -4.07 -4.32
N LEU A 70 -9.56 -2.75 -4.10
CA LEU A 70 -9.86 -1.74 -5.12
C LEU A 70 -8.98 -1.82 -6.37
N PHE A 71 -7.70 -2.16 -6.19
CA PHE A 71 -6.71 -2.22 -7.27
C PHE A 71 -6.41 -3.65 -7.75
N GLY A 72 -7.13 -4.65 -7.22
CA GLY A 72 -6.94 -6.05 -7.60
C GLY A 72 -5.57 -6.63 -7.22
N VAL A 73 -4.93 -6.09 -6.17
CA VAL A 73 -3.67 -6.63 -5.64
C VAL A 73 -3.99 -7.94 -4.92
N ARG A 74 -3.54 -9.04 -5.51
CA ARG A 74 -3.73 -10.39 -4.95
C ARG A 74 -2.68 -10.65 -3.88
N SER A 75 -3.11 -11.19 -2.75
CA SER A 75 -2.24 -11.64 -1.66
C SER A 75 -1.44 -12.90 -2.02
N ASP A 76 -1.90 -13.65 -3.02
CA ASP A 76 -1.34 -14.94 -3.41
C ASP A 76 -0.63 -14.82 -4.76
N ASP A 77 0.70 -14.77 -4.72
CA ASP A 77 1.55 -15.09 -5.86
C ASP A 77 1.91 -16.59 -5.77
N HIS A 78 0.90 -17.46 -5.91
CA HIS A 78 1.09 -18.92 -5.98
C HIS A 78 1.89 -19.33 -7.25
N HIS A 79 2.34 -18.37 -8.07
CA HIS A 79 3.14 -18.57 -9.27
C HIS A 79 4.65 -18.64 -8.99
N ARG A 80 5.10 -18.49 -7.73
CA ARG A 80 6.53 -18.56 -7.36
C ARG A 80 7.00 -19.85 -6.71
N TYR A 81 6.13 -20.85 -6.50
CA TYR A 81 6.60 -22.21 -6.23
C TYR A 81 6.54 -23.03 -7.52
N PRO A 82 7.70 -23.42 -8.10
CA PRO A 82 7.69 -24.42 -9.15
C PRO A 82 7.00 -25.68 -8.61
N ARG A 83 5.91 -26.11 -9.26
CA ARG A 83 5.21 -27.36 -8.94
C ARG A 83 5.96 -28.61 -9.44
N ASP A 84 7.13 -28.38 -10.00
CA ASP A 84 7.94 -29.28 -10.79
C ASP A 84 9.36 -29.45 -10.21
N ALA A 85 9.57 -29.06 -8.95
CA ALA A 85 10.67 -29.61 -8.16
C ALA A 85 10.30 -31.07 -7.80
N GLY A 86 10.71 -31.98 -8.69
CA GLY A 86 10.33 -33.39 -8.69
C GLY A 86 10.44 -34.08 -7.34
N LEU A 87 9.31 -34.61 -6.89
CA LEU A 87 9.24 -35.89 -6.19
C LEU A 87 8.46 -36.84 -7.08
N GLY A 88 9.18 -37.48 -8.00
CA GLY A 88 8.74 -38.69 -8.66
C GLY A 88 9.66 -39.83 -8.21
N ALA A 89 9.04 -40.82 -7.57
CA ALA A 89 9.49 -42.21 -7.34
C ALA A 89 10.83 -42.45 -6.61
#